data_AF-A0A7G9NWQ4-F1
#
_entry.id   AF-A0A7G9NWQ4-F1
#
_cell.length_a   1.000
_cell.length_b   1.000
_cell.length_c   1.000
_cell.angle_alpha   90.00
_cell.angle_beta   90.00
_cell.angle_gamma   90.00
#
_symmetry.space_group_name_H-M   'P 1'
#
loop_
_entity.id
_entity.type
_entity.pdbx_description
1 polymer ?
#
loop_
_entity_poly.entity_id
_entity_poly.type
_entity_poly.pdbx_seq_one_letter_code
_entity_poly.pdbx_strand_id
1 'polypeptide(L)'
;MVTLSERQRFFHQIEDVSQMFGILDHLPDVLFFVKNTRGQIMAGNPAFVRQMGGRTERDVLGKDAYDLCPQLLAAQYAEDDQQVITTGKPLLHRLELNQAADGSLGWFITHKMPLRGHGPGRGKRLKVIGLIGVARNIIEAQTALEPYNEFNDVLDHVRHHYAEPLTVPDLAHRAGLSLSQFERRFKQTLGLTPSRYILRVRLANACRLLQQTRQRIAAVAQAVGFYDHSALTRAFTSHMGITPTQYRRQFRGDG
;
A
#
# COMPACT_ATOMS: atom_id res chain seq x y z
N MET A 1 30.24 23.90 17.78
CA MET A 1 29.34 23.39 16.71
C MET A 1 29.99 22.15 16.11
N VAL A 2 29.21 21.10 15.84
CA VAL A 2 29.72 19.89 15.17
C VAL A 2 29.90 20.17 13.68
N THR A 3 31.08 19.86 13.14
CA THR A 3 31.39 20.00 11.70
C THR A 3 30.79 18.87 10.87
N LEU A 4 30.61 19.09 9.56
CA LEU A 4 30.15 18.02 8.66
C LEU A 4 31.08 16.80 8.65
N SER A 5 32.40 17.03 8.76
CA SER A 5 33.41 15.98 8.79
C SER A 5 33.38 15.16 10.10
N GLU A 6 33.11 15.80 11.23
CA GLU A 6 32.87 15.09 12.51
C GLU A 6 31.59 14.25 12.44
N ARG A 7 30.50 14.81 11.89
CA ARG A 7 29.25 14.09 11.69
C ARG A 7 29.44 12.84 10.80
N GLN A 8 30.13 12.97 9.66
CA GLN A 8 30.39 11.82 8.78
C GLN A 8 31.22 10.74 9.48
N ARG A 9 32.26 11.13 10.22
CA ARG A 9 33.07 10.16 10.99
C ARG A 9 32.23 9.39 12.01
N PHE A 10 31.34 10.07 12.73
CA PHE A 10 30.42 9.41 13.66
C PHE A 10 29.54 8.35 12.96
N PHE A 11 28.87 8.70 11.86
CA PHE A 11 28.03 7.74 11.15
C PHE A 11 28.81 6.58 10.50
N HIS A 12 30.09 6.79 10.14
CA HIS A 12 30.96 5.73 9.64
C HIS A 12 31.45 4.76 10.73
N GLN A 13 31.34 5.11 12.01
CA GLN A 13 31.68 4.21 13.14
C GLN A 13 30.58 3.20 13.46
N ILE A 14 29.38 3.39 12.90
CA ILE A 14 28.26 2.47 13.09
C ILE A 14 28.55 1.18 12.31
N GLU A 15 28.89 0.11 13.03
CA GLU A 15 29.23 -1.20 12.44
C GLU A 15 28.05 -1.82 11.68
N ASP A 16 26.86 -1.75 12.29
CA ASP A 16 25.61 -2.21 11.70
C ASP A 16 24.58 -1.08 11.67
N VAL A 17 24.26 -0.60 10.47
CA VAL A 17 23.26 0.45 10.26
C VAL A 17 21.85 0.00 10.64
N SER A 18 21.58 -1.31 10.67
CA SER A 18 20.27 -1.86 11.00
C SER A 18 19.86 -1.54 12.44
N GLN A 19 20.83 -1.32 13.35
CA GLN A 19 20.56 -0.93 14.74
C GLN A 19 19.74 0.37 14.84
N MET A 20 19.87 1.26 13.84
CA MET A 20 19.12 2.51 13.80
C MET A 20 17.63 2.30 13.54
N PHE A 21 17.24 1.15 12.98
CA PHE A 21 15.84 0.83 12.69
C PHE A 21 15.08 0.42 13.96
N GLY A 22 15.76 0.01 15.03
CA GLY A 22 15.10 -0.43 16.27
C GLY A 22 14.16 0.60 16.90
N ILE A 23 14.40 1.90 16.69
CA ILE A 23 13.46 2.95 17.13
C ILE A 23 12.10 2.86 16.43
N LEU A 24 12.06 2.34 15.20
CA LEU A 24 10.84 2.19 14.39
C LEU A 24 10.01 0.97 14.81
N ASP A 25 10.60 0.03 15.55
CA ASP A 25 9.87 -1.12 16.10
C ASP A 25 8.86 -0.70 17.17
N HIS A 26 9.09 0.46 17.78
CA HIS A 26 8.23 1.07 18.79
C HIS A 26 7.13 1.97 18.20
N LEU A 27 6.97 1.99 16.88
CA LEU A 27 5.93 2.76 16.18
C LEU A 27 4.91 1.80 15.53
N PRO A 28 3.89 1.34 16.28
CA PRO A 28 2.98 0.28 15.83
C PRO A 28 2.05 0.69 14.67
N ASP A 29 1.84 2.00 14.46
CA ASP A 29 1.04 2.59 13.38
C ASP A 29 1.87 2.86 12.11
N VAL A 30 3.16 2.50 12.11
CA VAL A 30 4.10 2.80 11.04
C VAL A 30 4.64 1.52 10.45
N LEU A 31 4.42 1.35 9.17
CA LEU A 31 5.00 0.27 8.40
C LEU A 31 6.32 0.77 7.84
N PHE A 32 7.42 0.27 8.39
CA PHE A 32 8.74 0.58 7.88
C PHE A 32 9.24 -0.56 7.00
N PHE A 33 9.87 -0.22 5.87
CA PHE A 33 10.46 -1.20 4.97
C PHE A 33 11.69 -0.64 4.25
N VAL A 34 12.64 -1.54 3.94
CA VAL A 34 13.77 -1.30 3.05
C VAL A 34 13.68 -2.30 1.91
N LYS A 35 13.91 -1.87 0.67
CA LYS A 35 13.92 -2.74 -0.50
C LYS A 35 15.17 -2.53 -1.34
N ASN A 36 15.65 -3.59 -2.01
CA ASN A 36 16.71 -3.47 -3.00
C ASN A 36 16.15 -2.98 -4.37
N THR A 37 17.01 -2.81 -5.38
CA THR A 37 16.60 -2.35 -6.72
C THR A 37 15.69 -3.33 -7.49
N ARG A 38 15.55 -4.57 -7.03
CA ARG A 38 14.59 -5.55 -7.57
C ARG A 38 13.24 -5.51 -6.85
N GLY A 39 13.05 -4.61 -5.89
CA GLY A 39 11.82 -4.53 -5.10
C GLY A 39 11.70 -5.59 -3.99
N GLN A 40 12.79 -6.33 -3.71
CA GLN A 40 12.79 -7.35 -2.66
C GLN A 40 13.01 -6.72 -1.29
N ILE A 41 12.30 -7.18 -0.27
CA ILE A 41 12.44 -6.70 1.11
C ILE A 41 13.83 -7.05 1.65
N MET A 42 14.50 -6.04 2.19
CA MET A 42 15.81 -6.12 2.85
C MET A 42 15.73 -5.89 4.35
N ALA A 43 14.71 -5.15 4.82
CA ALA A 43 14.39 -4.99 6.23
C ALA A 43 12.92 -4.54 6.38
N GLY A 44 12.32 -4.79 7.53
CA GLY A 44 11.01 -4.26 7.89
C GLY A 44 10.71 -4.38 9.38
N ASN A 45 10.05 -3.36 9.94
CA ASN A 45 9.72 -3.37 11.37
C ASN A 45 8.61 -4.39 11.69
N PRO A 46 8.39 -4.78 12.96
CA PRO A 46 7.35 -5.73 13.35
C PRO A 46 5.93 -5.36 12.87
N ALA A 47 5.60 -4.07 12.77
CA ALA A 47 4.30 -3.63 12.24
C ALA A 47 4.15 -4.01 10.76
N PHE A 48 5.15 -3.70 9.93
CA PHE A 48 5.19 -4.12 8.53
C PHE A 48 5.13 -5.65 8.39
N VAL A 49 5.95 -6.38 9.16
CA VAL A 49 6.00 -7.86 9.10
C VAL A 49 4.64 -8.47 9.38
N ARG A 50 3.96 -8.05 10.46
CA ARG A 50 2.62 -8.54 10.80
C ARG A 50 1.61 -8.21 9.72
N GLN A 51 1.66 -7.01 9.15
CA GLN A 51 0.75 -6.61 8.09
C GLN A 51 0.92 -7.42 6.81
N MET A 52 2.16 -7.84 6.51
CA MET A 52 2.45 -8.76 5.40
C MET A 52 2.17 -10.23 5.75
N GLY A 53 1.58 -10.53 6.91
CA GLY A 53 1.23 -11.88 7.35
C GLY A 53 2.40 -12.71 7.91
N GLY A 54 3.56 -12.09 8.14
CA GLY A 54 4.73 -12.74 8.75
C GLY A 54 4.68 -12.74 10.27
N ARG A 55 5.45 -13.64 10.89
CA ARG A 55 5.68 -13.68 12.36
C ARG A 55 7.00 -13.03 12.73
N THR A 56 8.00 -13.15 11.86
CA THR A 56 9.36 -12.62 12.02
C THR A 56 9.80 -11.95 10.73
N GLU A 57 10.80 -11.06 10.79
CA GLU A 57 11.33 -10.39 9.60
C GLU A 57 11.81 -11.39 8.52
N ARG A 58 12.33 -12.55 8.95
CA ARG A 58 12.74 -13.64 8.05
C ARG A 58 11.63 -14.13 7.13
N ASP A 59 10.37 -14.02 7.53
CA ASP A 59 9.22 -14.46 6.73
C ASP A 59 8.97 -13.54 5.52
N VAL A 60 9.52 -12.32 5.52
CA VAL A 60 9.34 -11.33 4.45
C VAL A 60 10.62 -11.02 3.68
N LEU A 61 11.80 -11.31 4.23
CA LEU A 61 13.08 -11.05 3.55
C LEU A 61 13.17 -11.73 2.17
N GLY A 62 13.65 -10.99 1.17
CA GLY A 62 13.85 -11.48 -0.19
C GLY A 62 12.57 -11.57 -1.04
N LYS A 63 11.39 -11.53 -0.42
CA LYS A 63 10.10 -11.47 -1.11
C LYS A 63 9.86 -10.09 -1.73
N ASP A 64 9.08 -10.05 -2.79
CA ASP A 64 8.62 -8.80 -3.39
C ASP A 64 7.13 -8.52 -3.10
N ALA A 65 6.58 -7.48 -3.72
CA ALA A 65 5.18 -7.11 -3.52
C ALA A 65 4.19 -8.18 -4.03
N TYR A 66 4.54 -8.94 -5.06
CA TYR A 66 3.69 -9.97 -5.66
C TYR A 66 3.66 -11.24 -4.81
N ASP A 67 4.71 -11.50 -4.04
CA ASP A 67 4.77 -12.58 -3.06
C ASP A 67 3.91 -12.29 -1.82
N LEU A 68 3.75 -11.02 -1.47
CA LEU A 68 3.19 -10.58 -0.17
C LEU A 68 1.74 -10.08 -0.25
N CYS A 69 1.32 -9.56 -1.40
CA CYS A 69 0.09 -8.79 -1.51
C CYS A 69 -0.78 -9.25 -2.70
N PRO A 70 -2.09 -8.94 -2.70
CA PRO A 70 -2.92 -9.10 -3.89
C PRO A 70 -2.33 -8.39 -5.11
N GLN A 71 -2.40 -9.02 -6.29
CA GLN A 71 -1.74 -8.53 -7.51
C GLN A 71 -2.07 -7.08 -7.89
N LEU A 72 -3.31 -6.64 -7.66
CA LEU A 72 -3.72 -5.25 -7.87
C LEU A 72 -2.91 -4.26 -7.01
N LEU A 73 -2.65 -4.60 -5.74
CA LEU A 73 -1.86 -3.78 -4.84
C LEU A 73 -0.36 -3.94 -5.14
N ALA A 74 0.08 -5.17 -5.42
CA ALA A 74 1.46 -5.47 -5.74
C ALA A 74 1.97 -4.68 -6.96
N ALA A 75 1.16 -4.59 -8.01
CA ALA A 75 1.48 -3.81 -9.20
C ALA A 75 1.67 -2.32 -8.89
N GLN A 76 0.79 -1.75 -8.05
CA GLN A 76 0.91 -0.37 -7.59
C GLN A 76 2.20 -0.16 -6.79
N TYR A 77 2.53 -1.06 -5.86
CA TYR A 77 3.76 -0.96 -5.07
C TYR A 77 5.02 -1.05 -5.93
N ALA A 78 5.03 -1.96 -6.90
CA ALA A 78 6.15 -2.17 -7.81
C ALA A 78 6.35 -0.96 -8.74
N GLU A 79 5.28 -0.34 -9.24
CA GLU A 79 5.34 0.88 -10.05
C GLU A 79 5.93 2.04 -9.24
N ASP A 80 5.43 2.25 -8.03
CA ASP A 80 5.92 3.31 -7.13
C ASP A 80 7.40 3.08 -6.74
N ASP A 81 7.79 1.82 -6.48
CA ASP A 81 9.18 1.46 -6.20
C ASP A 81 10.08 1.76 -7.41
N GLN A 82 9.66 1.35 -8.62
CA GLN A 82 10.40 1.59 -9.85
C GLN A 82 10.53 3.08 -10.17
N GLN A 83 9.51 3.89 -9.90
CA GLN A 83 9.60 5.34 -10.05
C GLN A 83 10.74 5.91 -9.19
N VAL A 84 10.83 5.52 -7.92
CA VAL A 84 11.91 5.97 -7.02
C VAL A 84 13.27 5.46 -7.46
N ILE A 85 13.36 4.18 -7.84
CA ILE A 85 14.61 3.53 -8.23
C ILE A 85 15.18 4.14 -9.52
N THR A 86 14.36 4.29 -10.55
CA THR A 86 14.79 4.75 -11.88
C THR A 86 15.07 6.24 -11.91
N THR A 87 14.23 7.05 -11.27
CA THR A 87 14.39 8.52 -11.27
C THR A 87 15.38 9.00 -10.22
N GLY A 88 15.58 8.22 -9.14
CA GLY A 88 16.34 8.64 -7.96
C GLY A 88 15.74 9.86 -7.25
N LYS A 89 14.46 10.16 -7.51
CA LYS A 89 13.67 11.19 -6.80
C LYS A 89 12.81 10.52 -5.73
N PRO A 90 12.58 11.20 -4.59
CA PRO A 90 11.71 10.67 -3.56
C PRO A 90 10.25 10.68 -4.02
N LEU A 91 9.48 9.70 -3.55
CA LEU A 91 8.03 9.64 -3.64
C LEU A 91 7.48 9.98 -2.25
N LEU A 92 6.89 11.16 -2.09
CA LEU A 92 6.43 11.65 -0.79
C LEU A 92 4.91 11.86 -0.83
N HIS A 93 4.25 11.66 0.31
CA HIS A 93 2.81 11.89 0.47
C HIS A 93 1.97 11.08 -0.54
N ARG A 94 2.45 9.89 -0.91
CA ARG A 94 1.73 9.00 -1.82
C ARG A 94 0.57 8.40 -1.07
N LEU A 95 -0.64 8.84 -1.41
CA LEU A 95 -1.83 8.21 -0.90
C LEU A 95 -2.15 6.94 -1.70
N GLU A 96 -2.27 5.81 -1.00
CA GLU A 96 -2.49 4.50 -1.58
C GLU A 96 -3.39 3.62 -0.73
N LEU A 97 -4.08 2.67 -1.37
CA LEU A 97 -4.81 1.62 -0.68
C LEU A 97 -3.83 0.54 -0.26
N ASN A 98 -3.72 0.26 1.04
CA ASN A 98 -2.98 -0.88 1.55
C ASN A 98 -3.86 -1.80 2.38
N GLN A 99 -3.46 -3.06 2.49
CA GLN A 99 -4.13 -4.04 3.32
C GLN A 99 -3.83 -3.76 4.80
N ALA A 100 -4.83 -3.48 5.62
CA ALA A 100 -4.71 -3.31 7.06
C ALA A 100 -4.40 -4.64 7.77
N ALA A 101 -4.05 -4.58 9.06
CA ALA A 101 -3.65 -5.74 9.85
C ALA A 101 -4.74 -6.83 9.98
N ASP A 102 -6.01 -6.44 9.93
CA ASP A 102 -7.17 -7.36 9.92
C ASP A 102 -7.47 -7.96 8.53
N GLY A 103 -6.67 -7.60 7.52
CA GLY A 103 -6.84 -7.98 6.13
C GLY A 103 -7.86 -7.14 5.36
N SER A 104 -8.54 -6.18 6.00
CA SER A 104 -9.35 -5.17 5.32
C SER A 104 -8.47 -4.20 4.53
N LEU A 105 -9.05 -3.27 3.79
CA LEU A 105 -8.30 -2.18 3.20
C LEU A 105 -8.34 -0.92 4.07
N GLY A 106 -7.17 -0.31 4.22
CA GLY A 106 -7.01 1.03 4.75
C GLY A 106 -6.38 1.96 3.72
N TRP A 107 -6.53 3.26 3.94
CA TRP A 107 -5.80 4.27 3.21
C TRP A 107 -4.51 4.59 3.91
N PHE A 108 -3.42 4.55 3.17
CA PHE A 108 -2.10 4.80 3.71
C PHE A 108 -1.46 5.97 2.98
N ILE A 109 -0.74 6.78 3.75
CA ILE A 109 0.23 7.70 3.17
C ILE A 109 1.59 7.05 3.27
N THR A 110 2.23 6.98 2.11
CA THR A 110 3.50 6.33 1.93
C THR A 110 4.54 7.35 1.48
N HIS A 111 5.73 7.24 2.07
CA HIS A 111 6.92 7.97 1.69
C HIS A 111 8.00 6.95 1.34
N LYS A 112 8.68 7.14 0.21
CA LYS A 112 9.78 6.30 -0.27
C LYS A 112 10.94 7.19 -0.68
N MET A 113 12.10 6.95 -0.08
CA MET A 113 13.33 7.67 -0.32
C MET A 113 14.34 6.74 -1.03
N PRO A 114 15.03 7.21 -2.08
CA PRO A 114 16.06 6.42 -2.72
C PRO A 114 17.28 6.25 -1.80
N LEU A 115 17.72 5.02 -1.60
CA LEU A 115 18.99 4.73 -0.92
C LEU A 115 20.12 4.77 -1.92
N ARG A 116 21.15 5.58 -1.64
CA ARG A 116 22.29 5.78 -2.52
C ARG A 116 23.54 5.17 -1.91
N GLY A 117 24.26 4.39 -2.70
CA GLY A 117 25.52 3.75 -2.29
C GLY A 117 26.53 3.69 -3.41
N HIS A 118 27.69 3.12 -3.12
CA HIS A 118 28.69 2.80 -4.11
C HIS A 118 28.27 1.54 -4.86
N GLY A 119 27.88 1.69 -6.14
CA GLY A 119 27.57 0.54 -6.98
C GLY A 119 28.81 -0.32 -7.28
N PRO A 120 28.66 -1.49 -7.94
CA PRO A 120 29.76 -2.43 -8.21
C PRO A 120 30.84 -1.94 -9.21
N GLY A 121 30.97 -0.63 -9.45
CA GLY A 121 31.98 -0.06 -10.35
C GLY A 121 32.71 1.12 -9.70
N ARG A 122 33.98 1.33 -10.09
CA ARG A 122 34.93 2.35 -9.56
C ARG A 122 34.57 3.81 -9.87
N GLY A 123 33.28 4.16 -9.97
CA GLY A 123 32.83 5.52 -10.24
C GLY A 123 32.65 6.36 -8.96
N LYS A 124 33.02 7.64 -9.01
CA LYS A 124 32.86 8.60 -7.89
C LYS A 124 31.41 8.99 -7.58
N ARG A 125 30.42 8.60 -8.41
CA ARG A 125 29.02 9.04 -8.30
C ARG A 125 28.16 7.95 -7.66
N LEU A 126 27.48 8.28 -6.56
CA LEU A 126 26.58 7.35 -5.86
C LEU A 126 25.40 6.95 -6.76
N LYS A 127 25.09 5.65 -6.79
CA LYS A 127 23.95 5.08 -7.52
C LYS A 127 22.83 4.72 -6.55
N VAL A 128 21.59 4.69 -7.04
CA VAL A 128 20.47 4.15 -6.26
C VAL A 128 20.68 2.64 -6.14
N ILE A 129 20.74 2.15 -4.90
CA ILE A 129 20.94 0.73 -4.56
C ILE A 129 19.68 0.08 -3.96
N GLY A 130 18.64 0.88 -3.75
CA GLY A 130 17.37 0.47 -3.16
C GLY A 130 16.55 1.67 -2.73
N LEU A 131 15.59 1.43 -1.87
CA LEU A 131 14.76 2.45 -1.24
C LEU A 131 14.49 2.11 0.22
N ILE A 132 14.17 3.14 0.97
CA ILE A 132 13.67 3.07 2.34
C ILE A 132 12.32 3.77 2.37
N GLY A 133 11.33 3.20 3.04
CA GLY A 133 10.00 3.76 3.06
C GLY A 133 9.27 3.56 4.36
N VAL A 134 8.27 4.41 4.55
CA VAL A 134 7.28 4.29 5.61
C VAL A 134 5.89 4.41 5.01
N ALA A 135 4.94 3.69 5.58
CA ALA A 135 3.52 3.86 5.29
C ALA A 135 2.73 3.92 6.60
N ARG A 136 1.72 4.80 6.67
CA ARG A 136 0.82 4.92 7.84
C ARG A 136 -0.62 4.99 7.41
N ASN A 137 -1.52 4.32 8.13
CA ASN A 137 -2.96 4.40 7.88
C ASN A 137 -3.47 5.80 8.25
N ILE A 138 -4.12 6.51 7.32
CA ILE A 138 -4.59 7.89 7.53
C ILE A 138 -5.70 7.97 8.58
N ILE A 139 -6.52 6.93 8.71
CA ILE A 139 -7.65 6.92 9.65
C ILE A 139 -7.12 6.67 11.06
N GLU A 140 -6.13 5.79 11.22
CA GLU A 140 -5.48 5.52 12.51
C GLU A 140 -4.54 6.66 12.92
N ALA A 141 -3.98 7.38 11.96
CA ALA A 141 -3.12 8.53 12.24
C ALA A 141 -3.87 9.71 12.88
N GLN A 142 -5.22 9.70 12.90
CA GLN A 142 -6.23 10.57 13.55
C GLN A 142 -6.03 12.10 13.63
N THR A 143 -4.85 12.67 13.37
CA THR A 143 -4.46 14.04 13.71
C THR A 143 -3.29 14.63 12.89
N ALA A 144 -2.46 13.82 12.20
CA ALA A 144 -1.19 14.31 11.65
C ALA A 144 -1.20 14.77 10.17
N LEU A 145 -2.32 14.64 9.45
CA LEU A 145 -2.34 14.67 7.97
C LEU A 145 -3.47 15.55 7.41
N GLU A 146 -3.38 16.87 7.66
CA GLU A 146 -4.36 17.88 7.27
C GLU A 146 -4.88 17.87 5.81
N PRO A 147 -4.06 17.66 4.75
CA PRO A 147 -4.57 17.74 3.36
C PRO A 147 -5.47 16.56 2.96
N TYR A 148 -5.60 15.52 3.78
CA TYR A 148 -6.48 14.37 3.52
C TYR A 148 -7.78 14.44 4.31
N ASN A 149 -7.86 15.33 5.30
CA ASN A 149 -9.03 15.50 6.16
C ASN A 149 -10.31 15.82 5.37
N GLU A 150 -10.22 16.52 4.23
CA GLU A 150 -11.40 16.90 3.44
C GLU A 150 -12.22 15.71 2.90
N PHE A 151 -11.59 14.54 2.76
CA PHE A 151 -12.27 13.33 2.29
C PHE A 151 -12.35 12.22 3.34
N ASN A 152 -11.79 12.39 4.54
CA ASN A 152 -11.77 11.32 5.56
C ASN A 152 -13.16 10.71 5.79
N ASP A 153 -14.18 11.55 5.94
CA ASP A 153 -15.57 11.11 6.11
C ASP A 153 -16.10 10.32 4.92
N VAL A 154 -15.73 10.69 3.69
CA VAL A 154 -16.10 9.96 2.48
C VAL A 154 -15.37 8.62 2.40
N LEU A 155 -14.06 8.62 2.66
CA LEU A 155 -13.24 7.42 2.59
C LEU A 155 -13.67 6.41 3.64
N ASP A 156 -13.96 6.88 4.86
CA ASP A 156 -14.47 6.05 5.95
C ASP A 156 -15.87 5.49 5.64
N HIS A 157 -16.76 6.30 5.08
CA HIS A 157 -18.08 5.83 4.66
C HIS A 157 -17.97 4.74 3.59
N VAL A 158 -17.16 4.92 2.55
CA VAL A 158 -16.96 3.87 1.54
C VAL A 158 -16.35 2.62 2.16
N ARG A 159 -15.42 2.76 3.12
CA ARG A 159 -14.79 1.60 3.79
C ARG A 159 -15.80 0.77 4.58
N HIS A 160 -16.79 1.39 5.21
CA HIS A 160 -17.80 0.69 5.99
C HIS A 160 -19.01 0.22 5.18
N HIS A 161 -19.29 0.88 4.05
CA HIS A 161 -20.50 0.65 3.25
C HIS A 161 -20.22 0.22 1.80
N TYR A 162 -19.02 -0.28 1.49
CA TYR A 162 -18.64 -0.63 0.10
C TYR A 162 -19.58 -1.66 -0.55
N ALA A 163 -20.22 -2.52 0.23
CA ALA A 163 -21.13 -3.55 -0.26
C ALA A 163 -22.51 -3.00 -0.63
N GLU A 164 -22.84 -1.80 -0.17
CA GLU A 164 -24.11 -1.13 -0.41
C GLU A 164 -24.12 -0.39 -1.75
N PRO A 165 -25.30 -0.01 -2.29
CA PRO A 165 -25.42 0.86 -3.45
C PRO A 165 -24.88 2.27 -3.16
N LEU A 166 -23.59 2.48 -3.38
CA LEU A 166 -22.94 3.79 -3.28
C LEU A 166 -22.99 4.52 -4.63
N THR A 167 -23.42 5.79 -4.61
CA THR A 167 -23.36 6.67 -5.78
C THR A 167 -22.36 7.81 -5.58
N VAL A 168 -21.68 8.22 -6.66
CA VAL A 168 -20.75 9.36 -6.61
C VAL A 168 -21.45 10.66 -6.18
N PRO A 169 -22.69 10.96 -6.62
CA PRO A 169 -23.45 12.10 -6.11
C PRO A 169 -23.64 12.09 -4.58
N ASP A 170 -23.95 10.95 -3.97
CA ASP A 170 -24.14 10.87 -2.50
C ASP A 170 -22.83 11.15 -1.76
N LEU A 171 -21.72 10.65 -2.27
CA LEU A 171 -20.39 10.93 -1.72
C LEU A 171 -20.01 12.41 -1.87
N ALA A 172 -20.37 13.04 -2.98
CA ALA A 172 -20.15 14.47 -3.19
C ALA A 172 -20.96 15.30 -2.18
N HIS A 173 -22.23 14.94 -1.96
CA HIS A 173 -23.07 15.56 -0.94
C HIS A 173 -22.49 15.39 0.47
N ARG A 174 -21.98 14.19 0.80
CA ARG A 174 -21.31 13.93 2.08
C ARG A 174 -20.06 14.80 2.29
N ALA A 175 -19.33 15.12 1.21
CA ALA A 175 -18.19 16.03 1.26
C ALA A 175 -18.59 17.52 1.27
N GLY A 176 -19.89 17.86 1.17
CA GLY A 176 -20.34 19.24 1.03
C GLY A 176 -19.92 19.90 -0.29
N LEU A 177 -19.72 19.11 -1.35
CA LEU A 177 -19.24 19.57 -2.66
C LEU A 177 -20.25 19.28 -3.78
N SER A 178 -20.22 20.09 -4.84
CA SER A 178 -20.90 19.71 -6.08
C SER A 178 -20.22 18.48 -6.71
N LEU A 179 -20.94 17.72 -7.53
CA LEU A 179 -20.40 16.52 -8.19
C LEU A 179 -19.10 16.80 -8.96
N SER A 180 -19.07 17.88 -9.76
CA SER A 180 -17.90 18.23 -10.56
C SER A 180 -16.70 18.69 -9.71
N GLN A 181 -16.97 19.44 -8.62
CA GLN A 181 -15.93 19.82 -7.66
C GLN A 181 -15.37 18.60 -6.94
N PHE A 182 -16.25 17.70 -6.50
CA PHE A 182 -15.89 16.46 -5.84
C PHE A 182 -15.00 15.59 -6.73
N GLU A 183 -15.44 15.27 -7.95
CA GLU A 183 -14.64 14.42 -8.86
C GLU A 183 -13.28 15.02 -9.18
N ARG A 184 -13.22 16.34 -9.42
CA ARG A 184 -11.97 17.04 -9.70
C ARG A 184 -11.02 17.01 -8.50
N ARG A 185 -11.50 17.42 -7.32
CA ARG A 185 -10.67 17.48 -6.10
C ARG A 185 -10.27 16.08 -5.64
N PHE A 186 -11.19 15.12 -5.65
CA PHE A 186 -10.92 13.73 -5.29
C PHE A 186 -9.82 13.13 -6.18
N LYS A 187 -9.85 13.39 -7.50
CA LYS A 187 -8.79 12.95 -8.41
C LYS A 187 -7.47 13.69 -8.18
N GLN A 188 -7.49 14.98 -7.86
CA GLN A 188 -6.29 15.76 -7.57
C GLN A 188 -5.61 15.32 -6.27
N THR A 189 -6.40 15.07 -5.22
CA THR A 189 -5.91 14.70 -3.89
C THR A 189 -5.52 13.22 -3.84
N LEU A 190 -6.32 12.32 -4.43
CA LEU A 190 -6.16 10.86 -4.28
C LEU A 190 -5.66 10.14 -5.54
N GLY A 191 -5.46 10.86 -6.65
CA GLY A 191 -4.91 10.33 -7.90
C GLY A 191 -5.85 9.42 -8.71
N LEU A 192 -7.10 9.23 -8.27
CA LEU A 192 -8.08 8.34 -8.91
C LEU A 192 -9.50 8.89 -8.79
N THR A 193 -10.41 8.43 -9.65
CA THR A 193 -11.82 8.88 -9.61
C THR A 193 -12.60 8.16 -8.51
N PRO A 194 -13.68 8.77 -7.97
CA PRO A 194 -14.51 8.12 -6.93
C PRO A 194 -15.05 6.75 -7.34
N SER A 195 -15.50 6.55 -8.57
CA SER A 195 -15.98 5.23 -9.03
C SER A 195 -14.86 4.19 -9.07
N ARG A 196 -13.64 4.58 -9.48
CA ARG A 196 -12.47 3.69 -9.46
C ARG A 196 -12.07 3.36 -8.02
N TYR A 197 -12.22 4.30 -7.10
CA TYR A 197 -12.00 4.06 -5.67
C TYR A 197 -12.92 2.97 -5.14
N ILE A 198 -14.24 3.14 -5.29
CA ILE A 198 -15.24 2.17 -4.83
C ILE A 198 -14.94 0.79 -5.42
N LEU A 199 -14.65 0.73 -6.73
CA LEU A 199 -14.32 -0.53 -7.40
C LEU A 199 -13.09 -1.22 -6.78
N ARG A 200 -12.00 -0.48 -6.51
CA ARG A 200 -10.80 -1.03 -5.88
C ARG A 200 -11.09 -1.54 -4.47
N VAL A 201 -11.88 -0.81 -3.69
CA VAL A 201 -12.31 -1.23 -2.34
C VAL A 201 -13.08 -2.54 -2.40
N ARG A 202 -14.04 -2.67 -3.33
CA ARG A 202 -14.82 -3.91 -3.51
C ARG A 202 -13.95 -5.08 -3.96
N LEU A 203 -13.06 -4.88 -4.92
CA LEU A 203 -12.18 -5.95 -5.45
C LEU A 203 -11.20 -6.46 -4.40
N ALA A 204 -10.63 -5.59 -3.58
CA ALA A 204 -9.73 -6.05 -2.52
C ALA A 204 -10.46 -6.80 -1.40
N ASN A 205 -11.66 -6.35 -1.01
CA ASN A 205 -12.51 -7.13 -0.11
C ASN A 205 -12.90 -8.49 -0.73
N ALA A 206 -13.05 -8.57 -2.06
CA ALA A 206 -13.23 -9.85 -2.74
C ALA A 206 -11.99 -10.73 -2.55
N CYS A 207 -10.77 -10.21 -2.76
CA CYS A 207 -9.52 -10.96 -2.52
C CYS A 207 -9.48 -11.53 -1.10
N ARG A 208 -9.80 -10.71 -0.09
CA ARG A 208 -9.87 -11.13 1.32
C ARG A 208 -10.85 -12.30 1.52
N LEU A 209 -12.08 -12.17 1.06
CA LEU A 209 -13.09 -13.23 1.18
C LEU A 209 -12.71 -14.51 0.42
N LEU A 210 -12.05 -14.37 -0.74
CA LEU A 210 -11.56 -15.50 -1.53
C LEU A 210 -10.46 -16.28 -0.83
N GLN A 211 -9.59 -15.62 -0.06
CA GLN A 211 -8.53 -16.25 0.73
C GLN A 211 -9.06 -16.84 2.04
N GLN A 212 -9.96 -16.13 2.73
CA GLN A 212 -10.38 -16.49 4.09
C GLN A 212 -11.58 -17.45 4.14
N THR A 213 -12.34 -17.61 3.05
CA THR A 213 -13.63 -18.36 3.10
C THR A 213 -13.82 -19.36 1.94
N ARG A 214 -14.73 -20.33 2.12
CA ARG A 214 -15.22 -21.27 1.08
C ARG A 214 -16.47 -20.78 0.35
N GLN A 215 -16.86 -19.52 0.52
CA GLN A 215 -18.10 -19.00 -0.07
C GLN A 215 -18.12 -19.18 -1.60
N ARG A 216 -19.28 -19.47 -2.18
CA ARG A 216 -19.41 -19.52 -3.65
C ARG A 216 -19.10 -18.15 -4.24
N ILE A 217 -18.53 -18.09 -5.46
CA ILE A 217 -18.15 -16.81 -6.09
C ILE A 217 -19.34 -15.85 -6.20
N ALA A 218 -20.55 -16.36 -6.41
CA ALA A 218 -21.78 -15.55 -6.40
C ALA A 218 -22.09 -14.92 -5.04
N ALA A 219 -21.85 -15.64 -3.93
CA ALA A 219 -22.01 -15.07 -2.59
C ALA A 219 -20.94 -14.01 -2.30
N VAL A 220 -19.71 -14.23 -2.76
CA VAL A 220 -18.63 -13.22 -2.65
C VAL A 220 -18.99 -11.97 -3.44
N ALA A 221 -19.53 -12.10 -4.65
CA ALA A 221 -19.96 -10.97 -5.47
C ALA A 221 -21.00 -10.10 -4.75
N GLN A 222 -22.03 -10.72 -4.17
CA GLN A 222 -23.04 -10.01 -3.39
C GLN A 222 -22.45 -9.36 -2.13
N ALA A 223 -21.61 -10.10 -1.39
CA ALA A 223 -20.98 -9.61 -0.17
C ALA A 223 -20.04 -8.41 -0.36
N VAL A 224 -19.61 -8.15 -1.60
CA VAL A 224 -18.76 -7.00 -1.94
C VAL A 224 -19.45 -6.02 -2.90
N GLY A 225 -20.78 -6.09 -3.02
CA GLY A 225 -21.59 -5.07 -3.70
C GLY A 225 -21.59 -5.15 -5.23
N PHE A 226 -21.28 -6.30 -5.82
CA PHE A 226 -21.54 -6.56 -7.24
C PHE A 226 -22.94 -7.13 -7.43
N TYR A 227 -23.60 -6.71 -8.52
CA TYR A 227 -24.92 -7.20 -8.89
C TYR A 227 -24.98 -8.72 -9.08
N ASP A 228 -23.96 -9.27 -9.74
CA ASP A 228 -23.83 -10.71 -9.97
C ASP A 228 -22.36 -11.16 -10.04
N HIS A 229 -22.18 -12.48 -10.08
CA HIS A 229 -20.85 -13.09 -10.18
C HIS A 229 -20.13 -12.79 -11.50
N SER A 230 -20.86 -12.51 -12.59
CA SER A 230 -20.29 -12.18 -13.90
C SER A 230 -19.67 -10.79 -13.89
N ALA A 231 -20.32 -9.81 -13.25
CA ALA A 231 -19.81 -8.47 -13.03
C ALA A 231 -18.55 -8.50 -12.16
N LEU A 232 -18.57 -9.24 -11.05
CA LEU A 232 -17.37 -9.45 -10.23
C LEU A 232 -16.26 -10.08 -11.09
N THR A 233 -16.54 -11.18 -11.79
CA THR A 233 -15.51 -11.91 -12.55
C THR A 233 -14.87 -11.04 -13.62
N ARG A 234 -15.64 -10.27 -14.39
CA ARG A 234 -15.08 -9.34 -15.38
C ARG A 234 -14.19 -8.28 -14.74
N ALA A 235 -14.70 -7.62 -13.70
CA ALA A 235 -13.94 -6.57 -13.01
C ALA A 235 -12.67 -7.13 -12.36
N PHE A 236 -12.78 -8.28 -11.69
CA PHE A 236 -11.69 -8.95 -11.01
C PHE A 236 -10.61 -9.39 -11.99
N THR A 237 -10.97 -10.13 -13.05
CA THR A 237 -10.00 -10.56 -14.07
C THR A 237 -9.30 -9.37 -14.74
N SER A 238 -10.03 -8.29 -15.01
CA SER A 238 -9.43 -7.07 -15.59
C SER A 238 -8.37 -6.41 -14.69
N HIS A 239 -8.48 -6.56 -13.37
CA HIS A 239 -7.57 -5.92 -12.40
C HIS A 239 -6.52 -6.88 -11.84
N MET A 240 -6.83 -8.17 -11.79
CA MET A 240 -6.01 -9.21 -11.17
C MET A 240 -5.34 -10.11 -12.20
N GLY A 241 -5.68 -10.02 -13.49
CA GLY A 241 -5.13 -10.88 -14.55
C GLY A 241 -5.62 -12.33 -14.51
N ILE A 242 -6.25 -12.77 -13.43
CA ILE A 242 -6.82 -14.11 -13.23
C ILE A 242 -8.24 -14.05 -12.67
N THR A 243 -9.00 -15.12 -12.85
CA THR A 243 -10.38 -15.21 -12.35
C THR A 243 -10.44 -15.35 -10.82
N PRO A 244 -11.56 -14.98 -10.16
CA PRO A 244 -11.75 -15.20 -8.72
C PRO A 244 -11.51 -16.65 -8.27
N THR A 245 -11.91 -17.63 -9.08
CA THR A 245 -11.72 -19.06 -8.80
C THR A 245 -10.25 -19.46 -8.85
N GLN A 246 -9.52 -19.02 -9.87
CA GLN A 246 -8.08 -19.26 -9.99
C GLN A 246 -7.32 -18.60 -8.82
N TYR A 247 -7.67 -17.36 -8.49
CA TYR A 247 -7.11 -16.62 -7.37
C TYR A 247 -7.29 -17.39 -6.06
N ARG A 248 -8.51 -17.86 -5.77
CA ARG A 248 -8.76 -18.68 -4.58
C ARG A 248 -7.86 -19.92 -4.55
N ARG A 249 -7.78 -20.68 -5.64
CA ARG A 249 -6.98 -21.91 -5.69
C ARG A 249 -5.51 -21.63 -5.39
N GLN A 250 -4.96 -20.54 -5.92
CA GLN A 250 -3.55 -20.17 -5.73
C GLN A 250 -3.24 -19.72 -4.30
N PHE A 251 -4.11 -18.89 -3.70
CA PHE A 251 -3.78 -18.19 -2.44
C PHE A 251 -4.42 -18.79 -1.19
N ARG A 252 -5.37 -19.73 -1.32
CA ARG A 252 -6.02 -20.38 -0.18
C ARG A 252 -5.39 -21.73 0.22
N GLY A 253 -4.49 -22.26 -0.60
CA GLY A 253 -3.85 -23.55 -0.36
C GLY A 253 -4.80 -24.75 -0.42
N ASP A 254 -5.89 -24.68 -1.21
CA ASP A 254 -6.72 -25.87 -1.52
C ASP A 254 -6.02 -26.76 -2.59
N GLY A 255 -4.73 -27.04 -2.38
CA GLY A 255 -3.90 -27.95 -3.18
C GLY A 255 -3.05 -28.83 -2.27
#